data_AF-A0A3R6RG04-F1
#
_entry.id   AF-A0A3R6RG04-F1
#
_cell.length_a   1.000
_cell.length_b   1.000
_cell.length_c   1.000
_cell.angle_alpha   90.00
_cell.angle_beta   90.00
_cell.angle_gamma   90.00
#
_symmetry.space_group_name_H-M   'P 1'
#
loop_
_entity.id
_entity.type
_entity.pdbx_description
1 polymer ?
#
loop_
_entity_poly.entity_id
_entity_poly.type
_entity_poly.pdbx_seq_one_letter_code
_entity_poly.pdbx_strand_id
1 'polypeptide(L)' 'MSKPRNTMEARIPECQMPKRRTPEPCQCRYDALEDFPLAMAYVPWQRWQNIFEPCKALQCGTIFEELRKPFRGKGGCNR' A
#
# COMPACT_ATOMS: atom_id res chain seq x y z
N MET A 1 2.74 -5.95 -52.01
CA MET A 1 1.72 -5.15 -51.30
C MET A 1 1.38 -5.82 -49.97
N SER A 2 1.93 -5.37 -48.84
CA SER A 2 1.55 -5.88 -47.51
C SER A 2 0.44 -5.02 -46.91
N LYS A 3 -0.71 -5.63 -46.59
CA LYS A 3 -1.81 -4.97 -45.86
C LYS A 3 -1.38 -4.71 -44.41
N PRO A 4 -1.73 -3.55 -43.80
CA PRO A 4 -1.38 -3.30 -42.41
C PRO A 4 -2.22 -4.17 -41.47
N ARG A 5 -1.52 -4.75 -40.49
CA ARG A 5 -2.05 -5.51 -39.36
C ARG A 5 -2.92 -4.57 -38.53
N ASN A 6 -4.19 -4.94 -38.34
CA ASN A 6 -5.17 -4.17 -37.59
C ASN A 6 -4.88 -4.31 -36.08
N THR A 7 -4.22 -3.31 -35.50
CA THR A 7 -3.95 -3.25 -34.05
C THR A 7 -5.20 -2.76 -33.37
N MET A 8 -5.92 -3.67 -32.69
CA MET A 8 -7.00 -3.26 -31.78
C MET A 8 -6.32 -2.62 -30.56
N GLU A 9 -6.25 -1.29 -30.53
CA GLU A 9 -5.82 -0.58 -29.32
C GLU A 9 -6.74 -0.97 -28.17
N ALA A 10 -6.17 -1.61 -27.16
CA ALA A 10 -6.83 -1.83 -25.89
C ALA A 10 -7.12 -0.45 -25.30
N ARG A 11 -8.38 -0.02 -25.35
CA ARG A 11 -8.82 1.22 -24.70
C ARG A 11 -8.70 1.01 -23.19
N ILE A 12 -7.60 1.48 -22.62
CA ILE A 12 -7.46 1.61 -21.17
C ILE A 12 -8.52 2.63 -20.74
N PRO A 13 -9.52 2.27 -19.91
CA PRO A 13 -10.45 3.24 -19.40
C PRO A 13 -9.68 4.19 -18.49
N GLU A 14 -9.56 5.43 -18.93
CA GLU A 14 -8.95 6.50 -18.16
C GLU A 14 -9.78 6.68 -16.88
N CYS A 15 -9.19 6.35 -15.72
CA CYS A 15 -9.80 6.62 -14.43
C CYS A 15 -9.84 8.14 -14.24
N GLN A 16 -10.90 8.78 -14.72
CA GLN A 16 -11.11 10.21 -14.55
C GLN A 16 -11.26 10.50 -13.06
N MET A 17 -10.21 11.08 -12.47
CA MET A 17 -10.28 11.59 -11.12
C MET A 17 -11.35 12.69 -11.07
N PRO A 18 -12.28 12.63 -10.11
CA PRO A 18 -13.29 13.66 -9.98
C PRO A 18 -12.59 15.00 -9.77
N LYS A 19 -12.93 15.99 -10.59
CA LYS A 19 -12.44 17.37 -10.44
C LYS A 19 -12.77 17.83 -9.02
N ARG A 20 -11.76 18.23 -8.25
CA ARG A 20 -11.93 18.78 -6.89
C ARG A 20 -12.88 19.97 -6.98
N ARG A 21 -14.13 19.78 -6.54
CA ARG A 21 -15.02 20.88 -6.22
C ARG A 21 -14.49 21.47 -4.92
N THR A 22 -14.26 22.78 -4.87
CA THR A 22 -14.01 23.48 -3.61
C THR A 22 -15.24 23.27 -2.74
N PRO A 23 -15.14 22.55 -1.61
CA PRO A 23 -16.30 22.41 -0.73
C PRO A 23 -16.52 23.78 -0.08
N GLU A 24 -17.72 24.33 -0.25
CA GLU A 24 -18.29 25.26 0.74
C GLU A 24 -18.06 24.64 2.13
N PRO A 25 -17.63 25.42 3.15
CA PRO A 25 -17.24 24.86 4.43
C PRO A 25 -18.43 24.18 5.10
N CYS A 26 -18.53 22.86 4.94
CA CYS A 26 -19.46 22.03 5.66
C CYS A 26 -18.99 21.94 7.12
N GLN A 27 -19.79 22.44 8.05
CA GLN A 27 -19.52 22.43 9.50
C GLN A 27 -19.58 21.01 10.12
N CYS A 28 -19.57 19.96 9.31
CA CYS A 28 -19.69 18.57 9.72
C CYS A 28 -18.37 17.80 9.48
N ARG A 29 -17.22 18.46 9.64
CA ARG A 29 -15.91 17.85 9.39
C ARG A 29 -15.52 16.98 10.59
N TYR A 30 -16.27 15.91 10.82
CA TYR A 30 -15.84 14.83 11.70
C TYR A 30 -14.83 13.99 10.92
N ASP A 31 -13.54 14.27 11.14
CA ASP A 31 -12.49 13.39 10.68
C ASP A 31 -12.33 12.26 11.72
N ALA A 32 -12.86 11.09 11.38
CA ALA A 32 -12.83 9.92 12.27
C ALA A 32 -11.39 9.48 12.64
N LEU A 33 -10.37 10.05 11.99
CA LEU A 33 -8.95 9.78 12.22
C LEU A 33 -8.22 10.90 12.97
N GLU A 34 -8.88 12.01 13.32
CA GLU A 34 -8.26 13.18 13.96
C GLU A 34 -7.55 12.82 15.28
N ASP A 35 -8.17 11.92 16.06
CA ASP A 35 -7.64 11.48 17.36
C ASP A 35 -6.72 10.25 17.26
N PHE A 36 -6.60 9.63 16.08
CA PHE A 36 -5.74 8.47 15.91
C PHE A 36 -4.31 8.91 15.56
N PRO A 37 -3.28 8.39 16.25
CA PRO A 37 -1.91 8.67 15.87
C PRO A 37 -1.69 8.19 14.43
N LEU A 38 -1.08 9.03 13.59
CA LEU A 38 -0.64 8.63 12.26
C LEU A 38 0.07 7.28 12.36
N ALA A 39 -0.46 6.28 11.67
CA ALA A 39 0.13 4.96 11.65
C ALA A 39 1.60 5.10 11.21
N MET A 40 2.53 4.52 11.97
CA MET A 40 3.94 4.57 11.61
C MET A 40 4.19 3.67 10.39
N ALA A 41 3.94 4.18 9.19
CA ALA A 41 4.57 3.63 7.99
C ALA A 41 5.99 4.21 7.87
N TYR A 42 6.80 4.06 8.92
CA TYR A 42 8.21 4.45 8.86
C TYR A 42 8.99 3.34 8.15
N VAL A 43 9.21 3.51 6.84
CA VAL A 43 10.10 2.66 6.06
C VAL A 43 11.37 3.48 5.77
N PRO A 44 12.41 3.38 6.61
CA PRO A 44 13.69 4.01 6.30
C PRO A 44 14.27 3.41 5.01
N TRP A 45 15.23 4.10 4.40
CA TRP A 45 15.98 3.56 3.26
C TRP A 45 16.59 2.21 3.65
N GLN A 46 16.08 1.13 3.07
CA GLN A 46 16.41 -0.21 3.51
C GLN A 46 17.60 -0.74 2.73
N ARG A 47 18.63 -1.17 3.45
CA ARG A 47 19.82 -1.77 2.84
C ARG A 47 19.51 -3.16 2.32
N TRP A 48 20.00 -3.49 1.13
CA TRP A 48 19.94 -4.85 0.58
C TRP A 48 20.93 -5.75 1.32
N GLN A 49 20.41 -6.74 2.06
CA GLN A 49 21.21 -7.62 2.93
C GLN A 49 20.65 -9.05 2.91
N ASN A 50 20.61 -9.75 4.05
CA ASN A 50 20.16 -11.13 4.17
C ASN A 50 18.68 -11.27 3.77
N ILE A 51 18.42 -12.13 2.79
CA ILE A 51 17.11 -12.34 2.18
C ILE A 51 16.76 -13.83 2.21
N PHE A 52 15.48 -14.12 2.46
CA PHE A 52 14.96 -15.48 2.36
C PHE A 52 14.75 -15.92 0.90
N GLU A 53 14.89 -17.22 0.67
CA GLU A 53 14.39 -17.87 -0.56
C GLU A 53 12.91 -17.54 -0.81
N PRO A 54 12.46 -17.41 -2.07
CA PRO A 54 11.14 -16.88 -2.41
C PRO A 54 9.96 -17.57 -1.71
N CYS A 55 9.97 -18.91 -1.63
CA CYS A 55 8.90 -19.66 -0.98
C CYS A 55 8.81 -19.35 0.52
N LYS A 56 9.96 -19.18 1.18
CA LYS A 56 10.03 -18.87 2.61
C LYS A 56 9.69 -17.41 2.88
N ALA A 57 10.12 -16.50 2.00
CA ALA A 57 9.75 -15.09 2.06
C ALA A 57 8.24 -14.89 1.98
N LEU A 58 7.58 -15.61 1.06
CA LEU A 58 6.12 -15.59 0.90
C LEU A 58 5.42 -16.06 2.17
N GLN A 59 5.90 -17.15 2.79
CA GLN A 59 5.36 -17.66 4.06
C GLN A 59 5.56 -16.68 5.23
N CYS A 60 6.68 -15.96 5.27
CA CYS A 60 6.99 -15.02 6.34
C CYS A 60 6.38 -13.63 6.15
N GLY A 61 5.89 -13.30 4.94
CA GLY A 61 5.38 -11.97 4.59
C GLY A 61 6.48 -10.91 4.43
N THR A 62 7.75 -11.30 4.35
CA THR A 62 8.89 -10.41 4.11
C THR A 62 10.03 -11.17 3.44
N ILE A 63 10.70 -10.54 2.48
CA ILE A 63 11.93 -11.08 1.89
C ILE A 63 13.14 -10.88 2.81
N PHE A 64 13.13 -9.82 3.63
CA PHE A 64 14.26 -9.48 4.49
C PHE A 64 14.16 -10.21 5.82
N GLU A 65 15.21 -10.91 6.20
CA GLU A 65 15.23 -11.71 7.43
C GLU A 65 15.07 -10.84 8.69
N GLU A 66 15.67 -9.65 8.69
CA GLU A 66 15.64 -8.69 9.80
C GLU A 66 14.23 -8.17 10.13
N LEU A 67 13.33 -8.20 9.13
CA LEU A 67 11.93 -7.79 9.29
C LEU A 67 11.04 -8.92 9.83
N ARG A 68 11.52 -10.17 9.86
CA ARG A 68 10.75 -11.29 10.41
C ARG A 68 10.73 -11.20 11.94
N LYS A 69 9.69 -10.55 12.47
CA LYS A 69 9.47 -10.40 13.91
C LYS A 69 8.37 -11.37 14.37
N PRO A 70 8.73 -12.54 14.95
CA PRO A 70 7.74 -13.51 15.37
C PRO A 70 6.82 -12.92 16.44
N PHE A 71 5.53 -13.10 16.29
CA PHE A 71 4.56 -12.65 17.29
C PHE A 71 4.68 -13.53 18.54
N ARG A 72 5.23 -12.97 19.63
CA ARG A 72 5.42 -13.68 20.91
C ARG A 72 4.22 -13.57 21.86
N GLY A 73 3.08 -13.05 21.40
CA GLY A 73 1.85 -12.96 22.19
C GLY A 73 1.92 -12.08 23.45
N LYS A 74 2.97 -11.28 23.62
CA LYS A 74 3.19 -10.38 24.78
C LYS A 74 2.71 -8.93 24.53
N GLY A 75 1.79 -8.73 23.59
CA GLY A 75 1.26 -7.41 23.24
C GLY A 75 -0.25 -7.48 23.08
N GLY A 76 -0.96 -6.69 23.88
CA GLY A 76 -2.41 -6.72 24.02
C GLY A 76 -2.76 -6.69 25.50
N CYS A 77 -2.91 -5.49 26.08
CA CYS A 77 -3.57 -5.38 27.37
C CYS A 77 -5.06 -5.61 27.10
N ASN A 78 -5.55 -6.81 27.42
CA ASN A 78 -6.98 -7.02 27.57
C ASN A 78 -7.39 -6.29 28.87
N ARG A 79 -7.71 -5.00 28.76
CA ARG A 79 -8.43 -4.30 29.83
C ARG A 79 -9.91 -4.65 29.77
#